data_AF-A0A101X0E2-F1
#
_entry.id   AF-A0A101X0E2-F1
#
_cell.length_a   1.000
_cell.length_b   1.000
_cell.length_c   1.000
_cell.angle_alpha   90.00
_cell.angle_beta   90.00
_cell.angle_gamma   90.00
#
_symmetry.space_group_name_H-M   'P 1'
#
loop_
_entity.id
_entity.type
_entity.pdbx_description
1 polymer ?
#
loop_
_entity_poly.entity_id
_entity_poly.type
_entity_poly.pdbx_seq_one_letter_code
_entity_poly.pdbx_strand_id
1 'polypeptide(L)'
;MRESTIRWLVHVGALIMTIGIPIAVAALAIVHRMPFMDLMRTNPLLIIPYAFVYVGWGAIWAIIAADWVWHGSLGIRRFVEEFVNDLRLRRIINILILIFIIVEGFVMVYSLVFVPV
;
A
#
# COMPACT_ATOMS: atom_id res chain seq x y z
N MET A 1 14.70 19.96 12.39
CA MET A 1 13.28 19.60 12.56
C MET A 1 13.12 18.86 13.89
N ARG A 2 12.01 19.04 14.61
CA ARG A 2 11.74 18.25 15.83
C ARG A 2 11.42 16.80 15.43
N GLU A 3 11.83 15.84 16.26
CA GLU A 3 11.60 14.41 16.02
C GLU A 3 10.12 14.07 15.85
N SER A 4 9.25 14.75 16.60
CA SER A 4 7.79 14.62 16.46
C SER A 4 7.28 14.99 15.06
N THR A 5 7.87 16.01 14.43
CA THR A 5 7.51 16.43 13.07
C THR A 5 7.94 15.38 12.04
N ILE A 6 9.13 14.81 12.21
CA ILE A 6 9.63 13.75 11.32
C ILE A 6 8.72 12.51 11.42
N ARG A 7 8.38 12.10 12.64
CA ARG A 7 7.49 10.96 12.88
C ARG A 7 6.10 11.19 12.28
N TRP A 8 5.54 12.38 12.44
CA TRP A 8 4.25 12.75 11.82
C TRP A 8 4.32 12.68 10.28
N LEU A 9 5.36 13.24 9.66
CA LEU A 9 5.54 13.19 8.21
C LEU A 9 5.65 11.75 7.68
N VAL A 10 6.36 10.87 8.39
CA VAL A 10 6.45 9.45 8.04
C VAL A 10 5.07 8.78 8.10
N HIS A 11 4.25 9.11 9.10
CA HIS A 11 2.93 8.49 9.26
C HIS A 11 1.93 9.00 8.21
N VAL A 12 1.98 10.30 7.87
CA VAL A 12 1.21 10.86 6.76
C VAL A 12 1.66 10.26 5.42
N GLY A 13 2.97 10.08 5.21
CA GLY A 13 3.51 9.39 4.04
C GLY A 13 2.99 7.96 3.92
N ALA A 14 2.97 7.21 5.01
CA ALA A 14 2.39 5.86 5.04
C ALA A 14 0.89 5.86 4.65
N LEU A 15 0.11 6.81 5.17
CA LEU A 15 -1.31 6.94 4.82
C LEU A 15 -1.51 7.23 3.32
N ILE A 16 -0.71 8.12 2.75
CA ILE A 16 -0.75 8.47 1.32
C ILE A 16 -0.39 7.25 0.47
N MET A 17 0.64 6.48 0.86
CA MET A 17 1.05 5.29 0.12
C MET A 17 -0.03 4.19 0.16
N THR A 18 -0.57 3.89 1.34
CA THR A 18 -1.53 2.79 1.54
C THR A 18 -2.93 3.10 1.01
N ILE A 19 -3.39 4.36 1.09
CA ILE A 19 -4.77 4.73 0.71
C ILE A 19 -4.77 5.69 -0.48
N GLY A 20 -3.92 6.71 -0.44
CA GLY A 20 -3.85 7.75 -1.47
C GLY A 20 -3.48 7.22 -2.84
N ILE A 21 -2.46 6.35 -2.94
CA ILE A 21 -2.03 5.79 -4.23
C ILE A 21 -3.11 4.89 -4.85
N PRO A 22 -3.71 3.91 -4.15
CA PRO A 22 -4.80 3.12 -4.71
C PRO A 22 -5.98 3.97 -5.19
N ILE A 23 -6.38 4.98 -4.42
CA ILE A 23 -7.45 5.91 -4.80
C ILE A 23 -7.06 6.72 -6.05
N ALA A 24 -5.84 7.24 -6.10
CA ALA A 24 -5.35 8.02 -7.23
C ALA A 24 -5.30 7.17 -8.51
N VAL A 25 -4.85 5.92 -8.41
CA VAL A 25 -4.82 4.95 -9.51
C VAL A 25 -6.23 4.64 -10.01
N ALA A 26 -7.17 4.35 -9.09
CA ALA A 26 -8.56 4.11 -9.46
C ALA A 26 -9.21 5.34 -10.11
N ALA A 27 -8.97 6.53 -9.57
CA ALA A 27 -9.46 7.79 -10.13
C ALA A 27 -8.90 8.05 -11.54
N LEU A 28 -7.60 7.79 -11.76
CA LEU A 28 -6.97 7.93 -13.07
C LEU A 28 -7.57 6.98 -14.12
N ALA A 29 -7.82 5.71 -13.74
CA ALA A 29 -8.48 4.75 -14.63
C ALA A 29 -9.86 5.25 -15.08
N ILE A 30 -10.64 5.84 -14.16
CA ILE A 30 -11.97 6.38 -14.43
C ILE A 30 -11.90 7.63 -15.31
N VAL A 31 -11.06 8.60 -14.94
CA VAL A 31 -10.94 9.90 -15.64
C VAL A 31 -10.47 9.71 -17.08
N HIS A 32 -9.45 8.88 -17.29
CA HIS A 32 -8.91 8.62 -18.62
C HIS A 32 -9.70 7.57 -19.40
N ARG A 33 -10.73 6.95 -18.80
CA ARG A 33 -11.50 5.84 -19.36
C ARG A 33 -10.60 4.76 -19.97
N MET A 34 -9.49 4.50 -19.29
CA MET A 34 -8.42 3.67 -19.81
C MET A 34 -8.47 2.29 -19.14
N PRO A 35 -8.28 1.19 -19.89
CA PRO A 35 -8.17 -0.13 -19.30
C PRO A 35 -7.01 -0.16 -18.30
N PHE A 36 -7.18 -0.87 -17.19
CA PHE A 36 -6.18 -0.91 -16.11
C PHE A 36 -4.80 -1.36 -16.60
N MET A 37 -4.75 -2.29 -17.57
CA MET A 37 -3.50 -2.77 -18.18
C MET A 37 -2.75 -1.69 -18.96
N ASP A 38 -3.47 -0.81 -19.66
CA ASP A 38 -2.85 0.29 -20.40
C ASP A 38 -2.38 1.38 -19.44
N LEU A 39 -3.13 1.61 -18.34
CA LEU A 39 -2.72 2.51 -17.27
C LEU A 39 -1.42 2.05 -16.60
N MET A 40 -1.28 0.74 -16.38
CA MET A 40 -0.06 0.14 -15.79
C MET A 40 1.18 0.33 -16.67
N ARG A 41 1.00 0.42 -17.99
CA ARG A 41 2.09 0.58 -18.98
C ARG A 41 2.45 2.03 -19.26
N THR A 42 1.59 2.98 -18.90
CA THR A 42 1.75 4.40 -19.27
C THR A 42 1.87 5.33 -18.07
N ASN A 43 1.44 4.90 -16.88
CA ASN A 43 1.49 5.73 -15.69
C ASN A 43 2.75 5.46 -14.86
N PRO A 44 3.58 6.49 -14.54
CA PRO A 44 4.83 6.32 -13.80
C PRO A 44 4.65 5.64 -12.43
N LEU A 45 3.50 5.84 -11.78
CA LEU A 45 3.18 5.22 -10.48
C LEU A 45 3.03 3.69 -10.57
N LEU A 46 2.71 3.17 -11.75
CA LEU A 46 2.39 1.76 -11.99
C LEU A 46 3.42 1.06 -12.89
N ILE A 47 4.19 1.84 -13.64
CA ILE A 47 5.21 1.36 -14.60
C ILE A 47 6.29 0.54 -13.91
N ILE A 48 6.76 0.97 -12.74
CA ILE A 48 7.84 0.30 -12.02
C ILE A 48 7.37 -1.10 -11.57
N PRO A 49 6.26 -1.24 -10.81
CA PRO A 49 5.71 -2.55 -10.49
C PRO A 49 5.54 -3.46 -11.72
N TYR A 50 4.95 -2.93 -12.79
CA TYR A 50 4.69 -3.69 -14.01
C TYR A 50 5.97 -4.19 -14.68
N ALA A 51 7.00 -3.34 -14.78
CA ALA A 51 8.27 -3.69 -15.40
C ALA A 51 8.97 -4.85 -14.69
N PHE A 52 8.95 -4.87 -13.35
CA PHE A 52 9.55 -5.96 -12.56
C PHE A 52 8.86 -7.31 -12.79
N VAL A 53 7.52 -7.32 -12.88
CA VAL A 53 6.80 -8.57 -13.18
C VAL A 53 7.09 -9.01 -14.62
N TYR A 54 7.11 -8.08 -15.58
CA TYR A 54 7.36 -8.38 -16.99
C TYR A 54 8.74 -9.03 -17.25
N VAL A 55 9.79 -8.62 -16.53
CA VAL A 55 11.14 -9.20 -16.67
C VAL A 55 11.34 -10.48 -15.84
N GLY A 56 10.28 -11.04 -15.26
CA GLY A 56 10.34 -12.27 -14.45
C GLY A 56 10.85 -12.07 -13.03
N TRP A 57 10.95 -10.82 -12.56
CA TRP A 57 11.40 -10.45 -11.20
C TRP A 57 10.22 -10.21 -10.24
N GLY A 58 9.02 -10.69 -10.61
CA GLY A 58 7.79 -10.51 -9.84
C GLY A 58 7.90 -10.96 -8.38
N ALA A 59 8.67 -12.03 -8.09
CA ALA A 59 8.91 -12.49 -6.73
C ALA A 59 9.72 -11.50 -5.87
N ILE A 60 10.73 -10.84 -6.45
CA ILE A 60 11.52 -9.81 -5.74
C ILE A 60 10.62 -8.62 -5.45
N TRP A 61 9.83 -8.20 -6.44
CA TRP A 61 8.88 -7.10 -6.24
C TRP A 61 7.78 -7.45 -5.24
N ALA A 62 7.34 -8.72 -5.18
CA ALA A 62 6.39 -9.20 -4.18
C ALA A 62 6.92 -9.09 -2.75
N ILE A 63 8.22 -9.36 -2.54
CA ILE A 63 8.87 -9.18 -1.22
C ILE A 63 8.91 -7.69 -0.85
N ILE A 64 9.33 -6.82 -1.77
CA ILE A 64 9.38 -5.36 -1.53
C ILE A 64 7.98 -4.81 -1.24
N ALA A 65 6.99 -5.25 -2.02
CA ALA A 65 5.59 -4.92 -1.83
C ALA A 65 5.08 -5.34 -0.45
N ALA A 66 5.31 -6.60 -0.06
CA ALA A 66 4.90 -7.12 1.25
C ALA A 66 5.56 -6.34 2.39
N ASP A 67 6.84 -5.98 2.25
CA ASP A 67 7.57 -5.14 3.19
C ASP A 67 6.93 -3.74 3.33
N TRP A 68 6.56 -3.11 2.22
CA TRP A 68 5.89 -1.81 2.22
C TRP A 68 4.49 -1.86 2.86
N VAL A 69 3.70 -2.89 2.55
CA VAL A 69 2.39 -3.11 3.18
C VAL A 69 2.54 -3.25 4.68
N TRP A 70 3.50 -4.07 5.12
CA TRP A 70 3.78 -4.29 6.53
C TRP A 70 4.20 -2.99 7.23
N HIS A 71 5.21 -2.30 6.69
CA HIS A 71 5.73 -1.06 7.28
C HIS A 71 4.72 0.09 7.25
N GLY A 72 3.99 0.27 6.15
CA GLY A 72 2.95 1.29 6.01
C GLY A 72 1.81 1.06 7.01
N SER A 73 1.33 -0.18 7.10
CA SER A 73 0.25 -0.55 8.02
C SER A 73 0.65 -0.41 9.49
N LEU A 74 1.90 -0.73 9.86
CA LEU A 74 2.41 -0.47 11.20
C LEU A 74 2.53 1.02 11.52
N GLY A 75 2.88 1.85 10.53
CA GLY A 75 2.88 3.31 10.65
C GLY A 75 1.47 3.85 10.91
N ILE A 76 0.49 3.40 10.12
CA ILE A 76 -0.92 3.76 10.31
C ILE A 76 -1.41 3.29 11.68
N ARG A 77 -1.07 2.08 12.11
CA ARG A 77 -1.40 1.59 13.44
C ARG A 77 -0.90 2.52 14.54
N ARG A 78 0.38 2.87 14.51
CA ARG A 78 0.98 3.79 15.50
C ARG A 78 0.29 5.14 15.48
N PHE A 79 0.03 5.68 14.28
CA PHE A 79 -0.69 6.93 14.11
C PHE A 79 -2.07 6.89 14.77
N VAL A 80 -2.90 5.90 14.43
CA VAL A 80 -4.26 5.79 14.97
C VAL A 80 -4.23 5.54 16.48
N GLU A 81 -3.29 4.73 16.97
CA GLU A 81 -3.11 4.48 18.39
C GLU A 81 -2.74 5.74 19.20
N GLU A 82 -2.15 6.78 18.60
CA GLU A 82 -1.87 8.07 19.27
C GLU A 82 -3.15 8.87 19.57
N PHE A 83 -4.23 8.66 18.80
CA PHE A 83 -5.49 9.39 18.97
C PHE A 83 -6.57 8.60 19.71
N VAL A 84 -6.32 7.32 20.01
CA VAL A 84 -7.31 6.41 20.60
C VAL A 84 -6.92 6.03 22.03
N ASN A 85 -7.58 6.64 23.01
CA ASN A 85 -7.38 6.37 24.43
C ASN A 85 -8.14 5.13 24.94
N ASP A 86 -9.17 4.69 24.22
CA ASP A 86 -10.01 3.54 24.62
C ASP A 86 -9.35 2.21 24.24
N LEU A 87 -9.15 1.34 25.24
CA LEU A 87 -8.55 0.00 25.09
C LEU A 87 -9.34 -0.94 24.18
N ARG A 88 -10.68 -0.92 24.23
CA ARG A 88 -11.53 -1.75 23.37
C ARG A 88 -11.44 -1.26 21.92
N LEU A 89 -11.51 0.05 21.71
CA LEU A 89 -11.38 0.64 20.37
C LEU A 89 -9.99 0.35 19.77
N ARG A 90 -8.93 0.49 20.57
CA ARG A 90 -7.55 0.16 20.16
C ARG A 90 -7.41 -1.30 19.74
N ARG A 91 -8.05 -2.23 20.46
CA ARG A 91 -8.06 -3.66 20.11
C ARG A 91 -8.77 -3.91 18.76
N ILE A 92 -9.91 -3.26 18.53
CA ILE A 92 -10.65 -3.37 17.27
C ILE A 92 -9.79 -2.86 16.11
N ILE A 93 -9.18 -1.67 16.25
CA ILE A 93 -8.30 -1.09 15.22
C ILE A 93 -7.14 -2.01 14.90
N ASN A 94 -6.50 -2.60 15.92
CA ASN A 94 -5.39 -3.53 15.72
C ASN A 94 -5.80 -4.78 14.95
N ILE A 95 -7.00 -5.30 15.20
CA ILE A 95 -7.55 -6.44 14.45
C ILE A 95 -7.83 -6.02 12.99
N LEU A 96 -8.44 -4.86 12.78
CA LEU A 96 -8.73 -4.37 11.43
C LEU A 96 -7.46 -4.16 10.61
N ILE A 97 -6.42 -3.57 11.21
CA ILE A 97 -5.13 -3.39 10.55
C ILE A 97 -4.46 -4.73 10.26
N LEU A 98 -4.53 -5.69 11.19
CA LEU A 98 -3.98 -7.03 10.95
C LEU A 98 -4.69 -7.73 9.78
N ILE A 99 -6.03 -7.67 9.73
CA ILE A 99 -6.81 -8.21 8.62
C ILE A 99 -6.40 -7.54 7.32
N PHE A 100 -6.27 -6.20 7.32
CA PHE A 100 -5.84 -5.43 6.17
C PHE A 100 -4.45 -5.89 5.66
N ILE A 101 -3.47 -6.01 6.54
CA ILE A 101 -2.11 -6.50 6.21
C ILE A 101 -2.18 -7.89 5.56
N ILE A 102 -2.95 -8.81 6.13
CA ILE A 102 -3.05 -10.19 5.63
C ILE A 102 -3.69 -10.20 4.24
N VAL A 103 -4.78 -9.46 4.04
CA VAL A 103 -5.49 -9.41 2.77
C VAL A 103 -4.64 -8.73 1.70
N GLU A 104 -4.11 -7.56 1.99
CA GLU A 104 -3.28 -6.80 1.04
C GLU A 104 -2.00 -7.58 0.70
N GLY A 105 -1.32 -8.15 1.69
CA GLY A 105 -0.13 -8.97 1.48
C GLY A 105 -0.42 -10.20 0.60
N PHE A 106 -1.52 -10.92 0.85
CA PHE A 106 -1.92 -12.06 0.03
C PHE A 106 -2.25 -11.64 -1.41
N VAL A 107 -3.04 -10.57 -1.58
CA VAL A 107 -3.41 -10.03 -2.89
C VAL A 107 -2.18 -9.58 -3.67
N MET A 108 -1.23 -8.89 -3.04
CA MET A 108 0.00 -8.43 -3.71
C MET A 108 0.90 -9.59 -4.12
N VAL A 109 1.18 -10.54 -3.22
CA VAL A 109 1.98 -11.72 -3.55
C VAL A 109 1.32 -12.52 -4.66
N TYR A 110 0.01 -12.74 -4.59
CA TYR A 110 -0.73 -13.42 -5.63
C TYR A 110 -0.59 -12.71 -6.99
N SER A 111 -0.84 -11.39 -7.01
CA SER A 111 -0.83 -10.58 -8.24
C SER A 111 0.57 -10.47 -8.87
N LEU A 112 1.63 -10.48 -8.07
CA LEU A 112 2.98 -10.27 -8.55
C LEU A 112 3.71 -11.56 -8.93
N VAL A 113 3.27 -12.71 -8.39
CA VAL A 113 3.92 -14.00 -8.62
C VAL A 113 3.11 -14.90 -9.56
N PHE A 114 1.78 -14.87 -9.48
CA PHE A 114 0.94 -15.88 -10.12
C PHE A 114 0.02 -15.35 -11.22
N VAL A 115 -0.18 -14.04 -11.33
CA VAL A 115 -0.97 -13.46 -12.43
C VAL A 115 -0.05 -13.28 -13.65
N PRO A 116 -0.32 -13.97 -14.77
CA PRO A 116 0.45 -13.80 -15.99
C PRO A 116 0.29 -12.38 -16.54
N VAL A 117 1.40 -11.79 -17.01
CA VAL A 117 1.48 -10.42 -17.59
C VAL A 117 1.10 -10.42 -19.06
#